data_AF-A0A1X1MX35-F1
#
_entry.id   AF-A0A1X1MX35-F1
#
_cell.length_a   1.000
_cell.length_b   1.000
_cell.length_c   1.000
_cell.angle_alpha   90.00
_cell.angle_beta   90.00
_cell.angle_gamma   90.00
#
_symmetry.space_group_name_H-M   'P 1'
#
loop_
_entity.id
_entity.type
_entity.pdbx_description
1 polymer ?
#
loop_
_entity_poly.entity_id
_entity_poly.type
_entity_poly.pdbx_seq_one_letter_code
_entity_poly.pdbx_strand_id
1 'polypeptide(L)'
;MARTARIERKTLESDVLVELDLDGTGISSSDTGVPFFDHMLSQLGKHGGFDLTVRTRGDLHIDAHHTVEDTSIAFGSALREALGDKAGIRRFGDATVPLDEALAQAAVDLSGRPYCVHVEPDLVGMIGT
;
A
#
# COMPACT_ATOMS: atom_id res chain seq x y z
N MET A 1 -3.28 -14.12 18.45
CA MET A 1 -2.51 -14.34 17.20
C MET A 1 -2.03 -12.97 16.74
N ALA A 2 -0.79 -12.87 16.22
CA ALA A 2 -0.31 -11.62 15.62
C ALA A 2 -1.00 -11.41 14.26
N ARG A 3 -1.35 -10.17 13.91
CA ARG A 3 -1.97 -9.81 12.62
C ARG A 3 -0.88 -9.44 11.62
N THR A 4 -0.14 -10.46 11.20
CA THR A 4 1.02 -10.32 10.32
C THR A 4 0.86 -11.14 9.05
N ALA A 5 1.57 -10.76 7.99
CA ALA A 5 1.65 -11.51 6.73
C ALA A 5 2.99 -11.28 6.02
N ARG A 6 3.43 -12.28 5.26
CA ARG A 6 4.58 -12.20 4.35
C ARG A 6 4.18 -12.75 2.99
N ILE A 7 4.21 -11.90 1.97
CA ILE A 7 3.85 -12.24 0.60
C ILE A 7 5.08 -12.12 -0.29
N GLU A 8 5.37 -13.18 -1.02
CA GLU A 8 6.34 -13.21 -2.11
C GLU A 8 5.58 -13.46 -3.42
N ARG A 9 5.70 -12.54 -4.38
CA ARG A 9 5.01 -12.59 -5.67
C ARG A 9 6.04 -12.41 -6.78
N LYS A 10 6.05 -13.34 -7.74
CA LYS A 10 6.97 -13.32 -8.86
C LYS A 10 6.24 -13.51 -10.19
N THR A 11 6.51 -12.64 -11.14
CA THR A 11 6.02 -12.72 -12.53
C THR A 11 7.19 -12.58 -13.51
N LEU A 12 6.90 -12.35 -14.79
CA LEU A 12 7.94 -12.04 -15.79
C LEU A 12 8.42 -10.60 -15.67
N GLU A 13 7.55 -9.72 -15.16
CA GLU A 13 7.73 -8.27 -15.06
C GLU A 13 8.37 -7.86 -13.73
N SER A 14 8.06 -8.57 -12.62
CA SER A 14 8.55 -8.19 -11.29
C SER A 14 8.80 -9.34 -10.29
N ASP A 15 9.61 -9.07 -9.29
CA ASP A 15 9.86 -9.89 -8.09
C ASP A 15 9.61 -9.02 -6.84
N VAL A 16 8.55 -9.34 -6.09
CA VAL A 16 7.98 -8.51 -5.02
C VAL A 16 7.96 -9.29 -3.69
N LEU A 17 8.47 -8.66 -2.63
CA LEU A 17 8.33 -9.07 -1.24
C LEU A 17 7.58 -7.98 -0.46
N VAL A 18 6.54 -8.38 0.28
CA VAL A 18 5.86 -7.54 1.27
C VAL A 18 5.79 -8.27 2.60
N GLU A 19 6.23 -7.61 3.68
CA GLU A 19 6.00 -8.03 5.06
C GLU A 19 5.21 -6.95 5.78
N LEU A 20 4.14 -7.36 6.48
CA LEU A 20 3.19 -6.45 7.10
C LEU A 20 2.84 -6.91 8.50
N ASP A 21 2.88 -5.99 9.46
CA ASP A 21 2.24 -6.10 10.78
C ASP A 21 1.19 -5.01 10.95
N LEU A 22 -0.07 -5.39 11.14
CA LEU A 22 -1.18 -4.45 11.34
C LEU A 22 -1.23 -3.83 12.75
N ASP A 23 -0.51 -4.42 13.71
CA ASP A 23 -0.42 -3.97 15.11
C ASP A 23 0.97 -3.39 15.41
N GLY A 24 1.62 -2.82 14.40
CA GLY A 24 2.96 -2.26 14.47
C GLY A 24 3.07 -0.88 15.12
N THR A 25 4.18 -0.20 14.86
CA THR A 25 4.54 1.10 15.43
C THR A 25 4.77 2.19 14.37
N GLY A 26 4.56 1.86 13.09
CA GLY A 26 4.80 2.75 11.97
C GLY A 26 6.25 2.70 11.45
N ILE A 27 6.98 1.61 11.71
CA ILE A 27 8.32 1.40 11.14
C ILE A 27 8.14 0.93 9.71
N SER A 28 8.65 1.67 8.74
CA SER A 28 8.47 1.34 7.33
C SER A 28 9.78 1.40 6.55
N SER A 29 9.98 0.44 5.66
CA SER A 29 11.10 0.34 4.74
C SER A 29 10.59 -0.08 3.37
N SER A 30 10.93 0.68 2.33
CA SER A 30 10.45 0.42 0.98
C SER A 30 11.59 0.67 -0.01
N ASP A 31 11.80 -0.32 -0.88
CA ASP A 31 12.78 -0.28 -1.96
C ASP A 31 12.13 -0.89 -3.21
N THR A 32 11.39 -0.07 -3.95
CA THR A 32 10.70 -0.48 -5.18
C THR A 32 11.46 -0.06 -6.45
N GLY A 33 12.47 0.79 -6.31
CA GLY A 33 13.15 1.46 -7.41
C GLY A 33 12.37 2.67 -7.97
N VAL A 34 11.19 2.99 -7.41
CA VAL A 34 10.39 4.18 -7.75
C VAL A 34 10.34 5.11 -6.53
N PRO A 35 11.23 6.12 -6.42
CA PRO A 35 11.44 6.85 -5.16
C PRO A 35 10.20 7.54 -4.59
N PHE A 36 9.32 8.09 -5.46
CA PHE A 36 8.09 8.72 -4.99
C PHE A 36 7.09 7.70 -4.45
N PHE A 37 7.05 6.50 -5.03
CA PHE A 37 6.20 5.42 -4.54
C PHE A 37 6.73 4.87 -3.20
N ASP A 38 8.05 4.76 -3.03
CA ASP A 38 8.66 4.43 -1.73
C ASP A 38 8.30 5.46 -0.65
N HIS A 39 8.27 6.75 -1.00
CA HIS A 39 7.79 7.80 -0.11
C HIS A 39 6.32 7.59 0.29
N MET A 40 5.44 7.27 -0.66
CA MET A 40 4.01 7.01 -0.39
C MET A 40 3.80 5.77 0.51
N LEU A 41 4.55 4.68 0.27
CA LEU A 41 4.49 3.48 1.11
C LEU A 41 4.98 3.76 2.54
N SER A 42 6.02 4.58 2.69
CA SER A 42 6.50 5.03 4.01
C SER A 42 5.43 5.82 4.77
N GLN A 43 4.72 6.74 4.10
CA GLN A 43 3.61 7.48 4.71
C GLN A 43 2.46 6.56 5.11
N LEU A 44 2.12 5.60 4.25
CA LEU A 44 1.07 4.61 4.52
C LEU A 44 1.37 3.80 5.77
N GLY A 45 2.59 3.26 5.90
CA GLY A 45 2.96 2.50 7.08
C GLY A 45 3.03 3.38 8.34
N LYS A 46 3.63 4.58 8.24
CA LYS A 46 3.74 5.52 9.37
C LYS A 46 2.39 5.93 9.95
N HIS A 47 1.46 6.35 9.10
CA HIS A 47 0.17 6.89 9.52
C HIS A 47 -0.92 5.83 9.69
N GLY A 48 -0.76 4.65 9.06
CA GLY A 48 -1.58 3.47 9.32
C GLY A 48 -1.24 2.76 10.64
N GLY A 49 -0.08 3.06 11.24
CA GLY A 49 0.44 2.34 12.39
C GLY A 49 0.95 0.94 12.04
N PHE A 50 1.32 0.72 10.79
CA PHE A 50 1.82 -0.58 10.31
C PHE A 50 3.33 -0.64 10.43
N ASP A 51 3.85 -1.81 10.77
CA ASP A 51 5.23 -2.11 10.42
C ASP A 51 5.23 -2.76 9.02
N LEU A 52 5.90 -2.12 8.06
CA LEU A 52 5.78 -2.42 6.63
C LEU A 52 7.16 -2.51 5.97
N THR A 53 7.49 -3.68 5.43
CA THR A 53 8.67 -3.86 4.57
C THR A 53 8.22 -4.19 3.15
N VAL A 54 8.71 -3.44 2.17
CA VAL A 54 8.45 -3.67 0.74
C VAL A 54 9.79 -3.73 0.00
N ARG A 55 9.98 -4.75 -0.83
CA ARG A 55 11.10 -4.85 -1.77
C ARG A 55 10.59 -5.30 -3.11
N THR A 56 10.85 -4.52 -4.16
CA THR A 56 10.44 -4.87 -5.52
C THR A 56 11.60 -4.70 -6.48
N ARG A 57 11.82 -5.70 -7.33
CA ARG A 57 12.63 -5.59 -8.54
C ARG A 57 11.71 -5.73 -9.74
N GLY A 58 11.42 -4.63 -10.41
CA GLY A 58 10.60 -4.63 -11.63
C GLY A 58 11.35 -4.19 -12.88
N ASP A 59 10.65 -4.19 -13.99
CA ASP A 59 11.12 -3.88 -15.35
C ASP A 59 11.10 -2.37 -15.65
N LEU A 60 11.69 -1.55 -14.77
CA LEU A 60 11.71 -0.07 -14.84
C LEU A 60 12.32 0.54 -16.12
N HIS A 61 12.95 -0.28 -16.97
CA HIS A 61 13.42 0.13 -18.28
C HIS A 61 12.29 0.24 -19.33
N ILE A 62 11.13 -0.34 -19.05
CA ILE A 62 9.89 -0.16 -19.81
C ILE A 62 9.17 1.08 -19.28
N ASP A 63 8.65 1.00 -18.06
CA ASP A 63 8.14 2.10 -17.24
C ASP A 63 7.90 1.60 -15.79
N ALA A 64 7.27 2.43 -14.95
CA ALA A 64 6.98 2.09 -13.55
C ALA A 64 5.68 1.28 -13.35
N HIS A 65 4.87 1.05 -14.40
CA HIS A 65 3.51 0.53 -14.29
C HIS A 65 3.48 -0.82 -13.58
N HIS A 66 4.20 -1.82 -14.12
CA HIS A 66 4.18 -3.17 -13.56
C HIS A 66 4.76 -3.19 -12.14
N THR A 67 5.81 -2.41 -11.88
CA THR A 67 6.42 -2.30 -10.55
C THR A 67 5.40 -1.82 -9.52
N VAL A 68 4.66 -0.75 -9.83
CA VAL A 68 3.66 -0.16 -8.91
C VAL A 68 2.45 -1.07 -8.76
N GLU A 69 1.93 -1.61 -9.87
CA GLU A 69 0.78 -2.52 -9.87
C GLU A 69 1.07 -3.79 -9.04
N ASP A 70 2.17 -4.47 -9.34
CA ASP A 70 2.51 -5.74 -8.72
C ASP A 70 2.82 -5.61 -7.23
N THR A 71 3.48 -4.50 -6.85
CA THR A 71 3.69 -4.14 -5.44
C THR A 71 2.36 -3.92 -4.73
N SER A 72 1.42 -3.22 -5.37
CA SER A 72 0.09 -2.95 -4.79
C SER A 72 -0.75 -4.22 -4.65
N ILE A 73 -0.66 -5.16 -5.60
CA ILE A 73 -1.31 -6.48 -5.52
C ILE A 73 -0.74 -7.31 -4.37
N ALA A 74 0.59 -7.32 -4.21
CA ALA A 74 1.24 -8.04 -3.11
C ALA A 74 0.88 -7.43 -1.74
N PHE A 75 0.87 -6.09 -1.63
CA PHE A 75 0.44 -5.41 -0.42
C PHE A 75 -1.03 -5.70 -0.08
N GLY A 76 -1.93 -5.63 -1.05
CA GLY A 76 -3.35 -5.98 -0.83
C GLY A 76 -3.54 -7.43 -0.38
N SER A 77 -2.70 -8.35 -0.88
CA SER A 77 -2.68 -9.75 -0.44
C SER A 77 -2.18 -9.89 1.00
N ALA A 78 -1.12 -9.18 1.37
CA ALA A 78 -0.58 -9.16 2.73
C ALA A 78 -1.62 -8.59 3.72
N LEU A 79 -2.28 -7.48 3.36
CA LEU A 79 -3.34 -6.88 4.17
C LEU A 79 -4.51 -7.85 4.38
N ARG A 80 -4.93 -8.56 3.32
CA ARG A 80 -6.01 -9.56 3.42
C ARG A 80 -5.63 -10.71 4.36
N GLU A 81 -4.41 -11.24 4.24
CA GLU A 81 -3.94 -12.34 5.08
C GLU A 81 -3.80 -11.92 6.55
N ALA A 82 -3.18 -10.77 6.81
CA ALA A 82 -2.99 -10.23 8.14
C ALA A 82 -4.32 -9.88 8.85
N LEU A 83 -5.36 -9.51 8.09
CA LEU A 83 -6.71 -9.26 8.62
C LEU A 83 -7.47 -10.54 9.05
N GLY A 84 -7.06 -11.72 8.57
CA GLY A 84 -7.68 -13.00 8.93
C GLY A 84 -9.19 -13.06 8.64
N ASP A 85 -9.96 -13.53 9.64
CA ASP A 85 -11.42 -13.68 9.54
C ASP A 85 -12.19 -12.34 9.66
N LYS A 86 -11.48 -11.25 10.03
CA LYS A 86 -12.04 -9.92 10.28
C LYS A 86 -13.09 -9.87 11.38
N ALA A 87 -13.15 -10.85 12.28
CA ALA A 87 -14.05 -10.83 13.41
C ALA A 87 -13.57 -9.83 14.48
N GLY A 88 -14.50 -9.10 15.10
CA GLY A 88 -14.20 -8.21 16.22
C GLY A 88 -13.50 -6.88 15.88
N ILE A 89 -13.30 -6.57 14.59
CA ILE A 89 -12.71 -5.29 14.15
C ILE A 89 -13.80 -4.23 13.93
N ARG A 90 -13.39 -2.95 13.89
CA ARG A 90 -14.29 -1.81 13.63
C ARG A 90 -14.99 -1.86 12.26
N ARG A 91 -14.37 -2.54 11.28
CA ARG A 91 -14.80 -2.75 9.88
C ARG A 91 -14.86 -1.49 9.01
N PHE A 92 -15.50 -0.42 9.51
CA PHE A 92 -15.61 0.85 8.82
C PHE A 92 -14.66 1.88 9.42
N GLY A 93 -13.99 2.64 8.56
CA GLY A 93 -13.14 3.74 8.96
C GLY A 93 -13.06 4.79 7.87
N ASP A 94 -12.93 6.05 8.28
CA ASP A 94 -12.68 7.18 7.40
C ASP A 94 -11.64 8.11 8.03
N ALA A 95 -10.95 8.87 7.18
CA ALA A 95 -10.02 9.90 7.59
C ALA A 95 -9.98 11.02 6.56
N THR A 96 -9.84 12.25 7.04
CA THR A 96 -9.56 13.43 6.22
C THR A 96 -8.17 13.96 6.61
N VAL A 97 -7.28 14.10 5.63
CA VAL A 97 -5.88 14.47 5.86
C VAL A 97 -5.52 15.66 4.98
N PRO A 98 -5.14 16.81 5.58
CA PRO A 98 -4.64 17.96 4.83
C PRO A 98 -3.12 17.88 4.61
N LEU A 99 -2.65 18.45 3.50
CA LEU A 99 -1.25 18.77 3.26
C LEU A 99 -1.20 20.09 2.50
N ASP A 100 -0.74 21.14 3.16
CA ASP A 100 -0.83 22.53 2.70
C ASP A 100 -2.25 22.89 2.24
N GLU A 101 -2.45 23.33 1.00
CA GLU A 101 -3.78 23.64 0.44
C GLU A 101 -4.60 22.40 0.01
N ALA A 102 -3.95 21.24 -0.10
CA ALA A 102 -4.59 20.00 -0.54
C ALA A 102 -5.34 19.32 0.61
N LEU A 103 -6.47 18.70 0.29
CA LEU A 103 -7.29 17.94 1.23
C LEU A 103 -7.69 16.60 0.61
N ALA A 104 -7.34 15.50 1.27
CA ALA A 104 -7.73 14.15 0.86
C ALA A 104 -8.71 13.54 1.89
N GLN A 105 -9.67 12.77 1.41
CA GLN A 105 -10.55 11.94 2.24
C GLN A 105 -10.53 10.50 1.73
N ALA A 106 -10.36 9.55 2.65
CA ALA A 106 -10.49 8.12 2.38
C ALA A 106 -11.55 7.51 3.29
N ALA A 107 -12.36 6.59 2.75
CA ALA A 107 -13.33 5.80 3.50
C ALA A 107 -13.22 4.33 3.09
N VAL A 108 -13.17 3.43 4.07
CA VAL A 108 -12.94 2.00 3.88
C VAL A 108 -14.03 1.17 4.58
N ASP A 109 -14.58 0.19 3.86
CA ASP A 109 -15.35 -0.93 4.43
C ASP A 109 -14.58 -2.24 4.16
N LEU A 110 -14.15 -2.91 5.23
CA LEU A 110 -13.49 -4.24 5.17
C LEU A 110 -14.49 -5.37 4.85
N SER A 111 -15.25 -5.18 3.77
CA SER A 111 -16.49 -5.88 3.44
C SER A 111 -16.30 -7.29 2.88
N GLY A 112 -15.12 -7.60 2.36
CA GLY A 112 -14.88 -8.81 1.55
C GLY A 112 -15.38 -8.71 0.11
N ARG A 113 -15.89 -7.55 -0.33
CA ARG A 113 -16.23 -7.27 -1.73
C ARG A 113 -15.23 -6.24 -2.28
N PRO A 114 -14.41 -6.59 -3.30
CA PRO A 114 -13.44 -5.65 -3.86
C PRO A 114 -14.15 -4.54 -4.64
N TYR A 115 -13.87 -3.29 -4.29
CA TYR A 115 -14.41 -2.11 -4.95
C TYR A 115 -13.52 -0.90 -4.64
N CYS A 116 -13.38 0.03 -5.59
CA CYS A 116 -12.64 1.27 -5.41
C CYS A 116 -13.38 2.39 -6.15
N VAL A 117 -13.55 3.53 -5.47
CA VAL A 117 -13.96 4.80 -6.09
C VAL A 117 -12.84 5.77 -5.84
N HIS A 118 -12.26 6.30 -6.92
CA HIS A 118 -11.19 7.28 -6.85
C HIS A 118 -11.61 8.52 -7.63
N VAL A 119 -11.58 9.67 -6.97
CA VAL A 119 -11.84 10.98 -7.57
C VAL A 119 -10.67 11.88 -7.18
N GLU A 120 -9.97 12.38 -8.18
CA GLU A 120 -8.82 13.25 -8.02
C GLU A 120 -8.97 14.48 -8.95
N PRO A 121 -8.36 15.62 -8.61
CA PRO A 121 -8.29 16.76 -9.52
C PRO A 121 -7.45 16.43 -10.77
N ASP A 122 -7.60 17.22 -11.82
CA ASP A 122 -6.77 17.08 -13.02
C ASP A 122 -5.28 17.21 -12.65
N LEU A 123 -4.53 16.13 -12.88
CA LEU A 123 -3.15 15.98 -12.43
C LEU A 123 -2.12 16.61 -13.38
N VAL A 124 -0.94 16.85 -12.82
CA VAL A 124 0.32 17.02 -13.56
C VAL A 124 0.77 15.65 -14.08
N GLY A 125 1.34 15.55 -15.28
CA GLY A 125 1.57 14.27 -15.94
C GLY A 125 2.48 13.26 -15.21
N MET A 126 3.38 13.71 -14.32
CA MET A 126 4.27 12.84 -13.53
C MET A 126 4.74 13.58 -12.27
N ILE A 127 4.87 12.86 -11.15
CA ILE A 127 5.51 13.34 -9.92
C ILE A 127 6.73 12.48 -9.63
N GLY A 128 7.89 13.12 -9.50
CA GLY A 128 9.17 12.45 -9.33
C GLY A 128 9.98 12.40 -10.62
N THR A 129 11.01 11.56 -10.60
CA THR A 129 12.01 11.38 -11.67
C THR A 129 12.25 9.91 -11.92
#